data_AF-A0A433P5J8-F1
#
_entry.id   AF-A0A433P5J8-F1
#
_cell.length_a   1.000
_cell.length_b   1.000
_cell.length_c   1.000
_cell.angle_alpha   90.00
_cell.angle_beta   90.00
_cell.angle_gamma   90.00
#
_symmetry.space_group_name_H-M   'P 1'
#
loop_
_entity.id
_entity.type
_entity.pdbx_description
1 polymer ?
#
loop_
_entity_poly.entity_id
_entity_poly.type
_entity_poly.pdbx_seq_one_letter_code
_entity_poly.pdbx_strand_id
1 'polypeptide(L)'
;MPNALWVWDVASLQPTAVIAQQQPVRVARWNPVLPDVLALCTGNGCIYLWSGPRLGAEVVEVPAGKLDWKVGRELWICMRQLLRDQLSVEPRRQGPIADRQGAVQRRVLC
;
A
#
# COMPACT_ATOMS: atom_id res chain seq x y z
N MET A 1 13.62 -13.77 9.93
CA MET A 1 12.77 -12.57 10.08
C MET A 1 11.59 -12.69 9.12
N PRO A 2 10.35 -12.33 9.49
CA PRO A 2 9.18 -12.50 8.63
C PRO A 2 9.20 -11.46 7.50
N ASN A 3 9.58 -11.90 6.32
CA ASN A 3 9.65 -11.08 5.11
C ASN A 3 8.61 -11.50 4.06
N ALA A 4 7.82 -12.54 4.35
CA ALA A 4 6.75 -13.02 3.50
C ALA A 4 5.41 -12.92 4.24
N LEU A 5 4.39 -12.41 3.56
CA LEU A 5 2.99 -12.41 3.98
C LEU A 5 2.19 -13.33 3.05
N TRP A 6 1.42 -14.23 3.64
CA TRP A 6 0.51 -15.10 2.90
C TRP A 6 -0.89 -14.53 3.00
N VAL A 7 -1.50 -14.29 1.85
CA VAL A 7 -2.90 -13.89 1.75
C VAL A 7 -3.71 -15.14 1.41
N TRP A 8 -4.78 -15.34 2.17
CA TRP A 8 -5.65 -16.50 2.05
C TRP A 8 -7.06 -16.03 1.75
N ASP A 9 -7.73 -16.72 0.84
CA ASP A 9 -9.17 -16.67 0.76
C ASP A 9 -9.74 -17.57 1.86
N VAL A 10 -10.45 -16.96 2.81
CA VAL A 10 -10.96 -17.66 4.00
C VAL A 10 -12.11 -18.61 3.64
N ALA A 11 -12.89 -18.29 2.61
CA ALA A 11 -14.04 -19.10 2.21
C ALA A 11 -13.62 -20.44 1.58
N SER A 12 -12.60 -20.43 0.74
CA SER A 12 -12.06 -21.61 0.05
C SER A 12 -10.89 -22.26 0.80
N LEU A 13 -10.34 -21.59 1.81
CA LEU A 13 -9.12 -21.99 2.54
C LEU A 13 -7.94 -22.22 1.59
N GLN A 14 -7.83 -21.40 0.54
CA GLN A 14 -6.74 -21.45 -0.42
C GLN A 14 -5.87 -20.19 -0.35
N PRO A 15 -4.53 -20.32 -0.50
CA PRO A 15 -3.66 -19.16 -0.62
C PRO A 15 -3.92 -18.44 -1.97
N THR A 16 -4.17 -17.14 -1.92
CA THR A 16 -4.43 -16.32 -3.11
C THR A 16 -3.22 -15.51 -3.56
N ALA A 17 -2.34 -15.14 -2.64
CA ALA A 17 -1.11 -14.43 -2.95
C ALA A 17 -0.04 -14.64 -1.88
N VAL A 18 1.22 -14.52 -2.29
CA VAL A 18 2.36 -14.40 -1.38
C VAL A 18 3.05 -13.08 -1.67
N ILE A 19 3.14 -12.22 -0.67
CA ILE A 19 3.79 -10.91 -0.77
C ILE A 19 5.17 -11.04 -0.11
N ALA A 20 6.23 -10.99 -0.93
CA ALA A 20 7.61 -11.08 -0.47
C ALA A 20 8.28 -9.70 -0.43
N GLN A 21 8.94 -9.39 0.68
CA GLN A 21 9.67 -8.15 0.90
C GLN A 21 11.15 -8.44 1.12
N GLN A 22 12.02 -7.50 0.71
CA GLN A 22 13.46 -7.62 0.98
C GLN A 22 13.80 -7.34 2.45
N GLN A 23 12.92 -6.61 3.14
CA GLN A 23 13.06 -6.25 4.55
C GLN A 23 11.92 -6.86 5.38
N PRO A 24 12.10 -7.03 6.71
CA PRO A 24 11.06 -7.57 7.57
C PRO A 24 9.79 -6.72 7.53
N VAL A 25 8.65 -7.38 7.39
CA VAL A 25 7.35 -6.70 7.50
C VAL A 25 7.12 -6.33 8.96
N ARG A 26 6.94 -5.03 9.23
CA ARG A 26 6.70 -4.51 10.58
C ARG A 26 5.21 -4.36 10.88
N VAL A 27 4.43 -3.99 9.87
CA VAL A 27 2.96 -3.87 9.96
C VAL A 27 2.34 -4.38 8.69
N ALA A 28 1.20 -5.04 8.85
CA ALA A 28 0.22 -5.28 7.79
C ALA A 28 -1.18 -4.96 8.31
N ARG A 29 -2.00 -4.27 7.51
CA ARG A 29 -3.38 -3.93 7.83
C ARG A 29 -4.25 -3.97 6.58
N TRP A 30 -5.36 -4.69 6.67
CA TRP A 30 -6.44 -4.62 5.70
C TRP A 30 -7.12 -3.26 5.77
N ASN A 31 -7.59 -2.78 4.62
CA ASN A 31 -8.48 -1.65 4.56
C ASN A 31 -9.89 -2.10 5.04
N PRO A 32 -10.42 -1.51 6.12
CA PRO A 32 -11.74 -1.84 6.67
C PRO A 32 -12.91 -1.43 5.77
N VAL A 33 -12.68 -0.60 4.75
CA VAL A 33 -13.71 -0.16 3.79
C VAL A 33 -13.60 -0.92 2.47
N LEU A 34 -12.38 -1.15 1.97
CA LEU A 34 -12.12 -1.92 0.75
C LEU A 34 -11.43 -3.24 1.13
N PRO A 35 -12.16 -4.37 1.21
CA PRO A 35 -11.64 -5.61 1.78
C PRO A 35 -10.46 -6.20 1.02
N ASP A 36 -10.32 -5.89 -0.28
CA ASP A 36 -9.25 -6.41 -1.13
C ASP A 36 -7.94 -5.60 -1.06
N VAL A 37 -7.92 -4.52 -0.27
CA VAL A 37 -6.73 -3.66 -0.17
C VAL A 37 -5.99 -3.90 1.14
N LEU A 38 -4.74 -4.33 1.04
CA LEU A 38 -3.81 -4.55 2.14
C LEU A 38 -2.70 -3.51 2.06
N ALA A 39 -2.36 -2.87 3.17
CA ALA A 39 -1.14 -2.08 3.26
C ALA A 39 -0.13 -2.72 4.20
N LEU A 40 1.15 -2.52 3.90
CA LEU A 40 2.25 -3.00 4.72
C LEU A 40 3.43 -2.02 4.72
N CYS A 41 4.22 -2.07 5.78
CA CYS A 41 5.45 -1.30 5.90
C CYS A 41 6.60 -2.17 6.40
N THR A 42 7.79 -1.88 5.90
CA THR A 42 9.04 -2.56 6.29
C THR A 42 9.97 -1.67 7.12
N GLY A 43 9.65 -0.37 7.22
CA GLY A 43 10.43 0.62 7.97
C GLY A 43 11.45 1.37 7.12
N ASN A 44 11.43 1.21 5.79
CA ASN A 44 12.28 1.92 4.83
C ASN A 44 11.70 3.26 4.33
N GLY A 45 10.66 3.78 4.99
CA GLY A 45 9.97 4.99 4.51
C GLY A 45 8.99 4.75 3.36
N CYS A 46 8.75 3.50 2.98
CA CYS A 46 7.75 3.14 1.97
C CYS A 46 6.52 2.49 2.62
N ILE A 47 5.36 2.78 2.04
CA ILE A 47 4.12 2.03 2.25
C ILE A 47 3.89 1.22 0.97
N TYR A 48 3.74 -0.08 1.13
CA TYR A 48 3.38 -0.97 0.02
C TYR A 48 1.89 -1.27 0.13
N LEU A 49 1.18 -1.19 -0.99
CA LEU A 49 -0.23 -1.51 -1.14
C LEU A 49 -0.35 -2.76 -2.00
N TRP A 50 -1.29 -3.62 -1.66
CA TRP A 50 -1.72 -4.73 -2.48
C TRP A 50 -3.23 -4.65 -2.64
N SER A 51 -3.72 -4.63 -3.88
CA SER A 51 -5.12 -4.39 -4.23
C SER A 51 -5.74 -5.62 -4.88
N GLY A 52 -5.56 -6.78 -4.26
CA GLY A 52 -6.07 -8.03 -4.78
C GLY A 52 -5.29 -8.57 -5.99
N PRO A 53 -5.67 -9.75 -6.50
CA PRO A 53 -5.01 -10.40 -7.64
C PRO A 53 -5.15 -9.63 -8.96
N ARG A 54 -6.17 -8.75 -9.09
CA ARG A 54 -6.48 -8.05 -10.34
C ARG A 54 -5.68 -6.76 -10.52
N LEU A 55 -5.44 -6.01 -9.44
CA LEU A 55 -4.73 -4.72 -9.49
C LEU A 55 -3.27 -4.86 -9.05
N GLY A 56 -2.93 -5.92 -8.31
CA GLY A 56 -1.53 -6.21 -7.95
C GLY A 56 -1.00 -5.31 -6.84
N ALA A 57 0.30 -5.04 -6.88
CA ALA A 57 1.02 -4.32 -5.83
C ALA A 57 1.52 -2.94 -6.30
N GLU A 58 1.48 -1.98 -5.40
CA GLU A 58 2.00 -0.63 -5.58
C GLU A 58 2.87 -0.24 -4.40
N VAL A 59 3.86 0.62 -4.63
CA VAL A 59 4.67 1.22 -3.57
C VAL A 59 4.53 2.73 -3.60
N VAL A 60 4.44 3.28 -2.41
CA VAL A 60 4.31 4.69 -2.15
C VAL A 60 5.42 5.13 -1.23
N GLU A 61 6.29 6.00 -1.72
CA GLU A 61 7.31 6.64 -0.90
C GLU A 61 6.68 7.74 -0.03
N VAL A 62 6.94 7.69 1.27
CA VAL A 62 6.46 8.72 2.19
C VAL A 62 7.61 9.70 2.46
N PRO A 63 7.42 11.02 2.23
CA PRO A 63 8.48 12.00 2.43
C PRO A 63 9.08 11.92 3.84
N ALA A 64 10.41 11.85 3.92
CA ALA A 64 11.20 11.55 5.12
C ALA A 64 11.11 12.57 6.28
N GLY A 65 10.21 13.55 6.21
CA GLY A 65 10.08 14.62 7.20
C GLY A 65 8.93 14.47 8.21
N LYS A 66 8.05 13.47 8.09
CA LYS A 66 6.74 13.51 8.80
C LYS A 66 6.35 12.27 9.60
N LEU A 67 7.16 11.22 9.65
CA LEU A 67 6.81 10.00 10.36
C LEU A 67 7.96 9.54 11.24
N ASP A 68 7.96 10.00 12.49
CA ASP A 68 8.51 9.20 13.57
C ASP A 68 7.74 7.87 13.57
N TRP A 69 8.44 6.78 13.29
CA TRP A 69 7.86 5.46 13.05
C TRP A 69 7.30 4.82 14.34
N LYS A 70 6.64 5.56 15.22
CA LYS A 70 5.85 5.01 16.33
C LYS A 70 4.60 4.34 15.76
N VAL A 71 4.84 3.10 15.35
CA VAL A 71 4.02 2.25 14.50
C VAL A 71 2.64 1.98 15.11
N GLY A 72 1.58 2.33 14.37
CA GLY A 72 0.21 1.86 14.61
C GLY A 72 -0.88 2.83 14.17
N ARG A 73 -0.90 4.06 14.73
CA ARG A 73 -1.98 5.04 14.49
C ARG A 73 -1.69 6.00 13.34
N GLU A 74 -0.47 6.53 13.25
CA GLU A 74 -0.11 7.48 12.18
C GLU A 74 -0.07 6.83 10.80
N LEU A 75 0.37 5.56 10.76
CA LEU A 75 0.34 4.72 9.56
C LEU A 75 -1.08 4.60 9.00
N TRP A 76 -2.09 4.50 9.87
CA TRP A 76 -3.49 4.42 9.50
C TRP A 76 -4.03 5.75 8.95
N ILE A 77 -3.55 6.88 9.44
CA ILE A 77 -3.93 8.21 8.91
C ILE A 77 -3.35 8.39 7.51
N CYS A 78 -2.06 8.13 7.33
CA CYS A 78 -1.41 8.19 6.01
C CYS A 78 -2.04 7.20 5.02
N MET A 79 -2.29 5.96 5.44
CA MET A 79 -2.92 4.93 4.64
C MET A 79 -4.36 5.29 4.27
N ARG A 80 -5.16 5.87 5.19
CA ARG A 80 -6.49 6.39 4.86
C ARG A 80 -6.45 7.52 3.83
N GLN A 81 -5.48 8.42 3.91
CA GLN A 81 -5.33 9.47 2.92
C GLN A 81 -4.95 8.89 1.55
N LEU A 82 -3.97 7.99 1.50
CA LEU A 82 -3.57 7.33 0.25
C LEU A 82 -4.69 6.54 -0.39
N LEU A 83 -5.49 5.81 0.40
CA LEU A 83 -6.64 5.06 -0.08
C LEU A 83 -7.78 5.97 -0.56
N ARG A 84 -8.00 7.11 0.09
CA ARG A 84 -8.95 8.14 -0.39
C ARG A 84 -8.50 8.74 -1.72
N ASP A 85 -7.20 8.98 -1.87
CA ASP A 85 -6.63 9.49 -3.11
C ASP A 85 -6.70 8.44 -4.22
N GLN A 86 -6.59 7.13 -3.92
CA GLN A 86 -6.84 6.05 -4.90
C GLN A 86 -8.30 6.05 -5.37
N LEU A 87 -9.27 6.09 -4.44
CA LEU A 87 -10.70 6.17 -4.78
C LEU A 87 -11.09 7.41 -5.60
N SER A 88 -10.29 8.48 -5.53
CA SER A 88 -10.51 9.73 -6.27
C SER A 88 -9.93 9.71 -7.70
N VAL A 89 -9.08 8.73 -8.03
CA VAL A 89 -8.29 8.68 -9.28
C VAL A 89 -8.92 7.77 -10.36
N GLU A 90 -10.13 7.26 -10.14
CA GLU A 90 -10.87 6.52 -11.17
C GLU A 90 -11.15 7.36 -12.43
N PRO A 91 -11.12 6.74 -13.62
CA PRO A 91 -10.20 7.14 -14.67
C PRO A 91 -10.72 8.36 -15.44
N ARG A 92 -10.16 9.55 -15.15
CA ARG A 92 -10.13 10.60 -16.16
C ARG A 92 -8.94 10.37 -17.07
N ARG A 93 -9.29 9.94 -18.29
CA ARG A 93 -8.55 10.06 -19.55
C ARG A 93 -7.18 10.75 -19.40
N GLN A 94 -6.13 9.99 -19.70
CA GLN A 94 -4.75 10.47 -19.86
C GLN A 94 -4.73 11.82 -20.59
N GLY A 95 -4.37 12.87 -19.84
CA GLY A 95 -3.97 14.17 -20.34
C GLY A 95 -2.53 14.44 -19.86
N PRO A 96 -1.77 15.28 -20.58
CA PRO A 96 -0.33 15.37 -20.40
C PRO A 96 0.06 15.90 -19.03
N ILE A 97 1.15 15.33 -18.52
CA ILE A 97 1.74 15.50 -17.20
C ILE A 97 2.06 16.99 -16.97
N ALA A 98 1.29 17.63 -16.09
CA ALA A 98 1.62 18.94 -15.55
C ALA A 98 2.17 18.77 -14.13
N ASP A 99 3.42 19.20 -14.00
CA ASP A 99 4.25 19.28 -12.80
C ASP A 99 3.48 19.87 -11.59
N ARG A 100 3.33 19.08 -10.53
CA ARG A 100 2.82 19.54 -9.23
C ARG A 100 3.75 19.06 -8.12
N GLN A 101 4.57 19.99 -7.65
CA GLN A 101 5.40 19.89 -6.46
C GLN A 101 4.51 19.51 -5.25
N GLY A 102 4.78 18.34 -4.66
CA GLY A 102 3.94 17.69 -3.65
C GLY A 102 3.45 16.29 -4.01
N ALA A 103 3.81 15.79 -5.20
CA ALA A 103 3.39 14.48 -5.68
C ALA A 103 4.00 13.33 -4.84
N VAL A 104 3.12 12.57 -4.19
CA VAL A 104 3.39 11.23 -3.70
C VAL A 104 3.82 10.37 -4.90
N GLN A 105 5.08 9.95 -4.94
CA GLN A 105 5.59 9.09 -6.01
C GLN A 105 5.03 7.67 -5.83
N ARG A 106 4.09 7.28 -6.70
CA ARG A 106 3.57 5.92 -6.78
C ARG A 106 4.36 5.14 -7.82
N ARG A 107 4.90 3.99 -7.47
CA ARG A 107 5.46 3.03 -8.43
C ARG A 107 4.63 1.76 -8.37
N VAL A 108 4.17 1.30 -9.53
CA VAL A 108 3.54 -0.02 -9.68
C VAL A 108 4.64 -1.06 -9.63
N LEU A 109 4.46 -2.10 -8.82
CA LEU A 109 5.37 -3.25 -8.79
C LEU A 109 4.77 -4.34 -9.68
N CYS A 110 5.42 -4.56 -10.82
CA CYS A 110 5.04 -5.57 -11.82
C CYS A 110 5.36 -6.99 -11.34
#